data_AF-A0A0Q4RA44-F1
#
_entry.id   AF-A0A0Q4RA44-F1
#
_cell.length_a   1.000
_cell.length_b   1.000
_cell.length_c   1.000
_cell.angle_alpha   90.00
_cell.angle_beta   90.00
_cell.angle_gamma   90.00
#
_symmetry.space_group_name_H-M   'P 1'
#
loop_
_entity.id
_entity.type
_entity.pdbx_description
1 polymer ?
#
loop_
_entity_poly.entity_id
_entity_poly.type
_entity_poly.pdbx_seq_one_letter_code
_entity_poly.pdbx_strand_id
1 'polypeptide(L)'
;MVIDDNPTAAVHHLLVDGHGVPARKVTRDARIVHDLGVDGDDAAELFEELHKRFGTDFGALEGQWSEFFNTDGASPHAILFGIPAIIIFGAVAGIISAVWHWPKLVAVLLALLLLVVNSRLLSRWFARELRPLTVRGLAQIVEAGRWPADPGNVR
;
A
#
# COMPACT_ATOMS: atom_id res chain seq x y z
N MET A 1 -28.55 -13.29 3.28
CA MET A 1 -27.14 -13.00 3.63
C MET A 1 -26.98 -13.47 5.06
N VAL A 2 -26.26 -14.57 5.29
CA VAL A 2 -26.03 -15.07 6.66
C VAL A 2 -25.06 -14.09 7.31
N ILE A 3 -25.54 -13.33 8.29
CA ILE A 3 -24.67 -12.51 9.14
C ILE A 3 -23.93 -13.50 10.02
N ASP A 4 -22.73 -13.87 9.60
CA ASP A 4 -21.83 -14.64 10.43
C ASP A 4 -21.27 -13.68 11.47
N ASP A 5 -21.70 -13.81 12.73
CA ASP A 5 -21.27 -12.96 13.86
C ASP A 5 -19.81 -13.22 14.27
N ASN A 6 -19.12 -14.13 13.56
CA ASN A 6 -17.72 -14.46 13.81
C ASN A 6 -16.78 -13.46 13.11
N PRO A 7 -16.00 -12.65 13.86
CA PRO A 7 -15.07 -11.67 13.29
C PRO A 7 -14.04 -12.28 12.32
N THR A 8 -13.56 -13.49 12.61
CA THR A 8 -12.57 -14.16 11.75
C THR A 8 -13.17 -14.53 10.39
N ALA A 9 -14.40 -15.04 10.38
CA ALA A 9 -15.09 -15.39 9.13
C ALA A 9 -15.43 -14.13 8.32
N ALA A 10 -15.83 -13.06 9.00
CA ALA A 10 -16.13 -11.78 8.36
C ALA A 10 -14.88 -11.14 7.72
N VAL A 11 -13.75 -11.07 8.44
CA VAL A 11 -12.48 -10.57 7.89
C VAL A 11 -12.06 -11.41 6.68
N HIS A 12 -12.16 -12.74 6.77
CA HIS A 12 -11.83 -13.62 5.65
C HIS A 12 -12.73 -13.36 4.44
N HIS A 13 -14.04 -13.24 4.63
CA HIS A 13 -15.01 -12.96 3.57
C HIS A 13 -14.73 -11.61 2.91
N LEU A 14 -14.50 -10.54 3.70
CA LEU A 14 -14.18 -9.22 3.16
C LEU A 14 -12.88 -9.23 2.34
N LEU A 15 -11.85 -9.94 2.80
CA LEU A 15 -10.60 -10.06 2.05
C LEU A 15 -10.78 -10.80 0.73
N VAL A 16 -11.57 -11.88 0.71
CA VAL A 16 -11.78 -12.68 -0.51
C VAL A 16 -12.73 -12.01 -1.48
N ASP A 17 -13.91 -11.62 -1.00
CA ASP A 17 -15.01 -11.16 -1.85
C ASP A 17 -14.98 -9.64 -2.07
N GLY A 18 -14.52 -8.87 -1.06
CA GLY A 18 -14.37 -7.42 -1.15
C GLY A 18 -13.10 -6.99 -1.89
N HIS A 19 -11.96 -7.62 -1.59
CA HIS A 19 -10.66 -7.22 -2.15
C HIS A 19 -10.07 -8.22 -3.17
N GLY A 20 -10.82 -9.26 -3.55
CA GLY A 20 -10.40 -10.23 -4.56
C GLY A 20 -9.17 -11.07 -4.18
N VAL A 21 -8.82 -11.13 -2.89
CA VAL A 21 -7.67 -11.91 -2.43
C VAL A 21 -7.98 -13.40 -2.61
N PRO A 22 -7.09 -14.20 -3.24
CA PRO A 22 -7.36 -15.63 -3.40
C PRO A 22 -7.54 -16.31 -2.04
N ALA A 23 -8.68 -16.97 -1.81
CA ALA A 23 -9.02 -17.61 -0.52
C ALA A 23 -7.90 -18.48 0.06
N ARG A 24 -7.17 -19.22 -0.80
CA ARG A 24 -6.02 -20.05 -0.38
C ARG A 24 -4.88 -19.28 0.31
N LYS A 25 -4.78 -17.96 0.09
CA LYS A 25 -3.78 -17.08 0.72
C LYS A 25 -4.24 -16.52 2.06
N VAL A 26 -5.55 -16.43 2.29
CA VAL A 26 -6.14 -15.82 3.47
C VAL A 26 -6.08 -16.80 4.64
N THR A 27 -4.88 -16.94 5.21
CA THR A 27 -4.65 -17.72 6.42
C THR A 27 -4.65 -16.81 7.64
N ARG A 28 -4.83 -17.37 8.84
CA ARG A 28 -4.85 -16.59 10.09
C ARG A 28 -3.57 -15.79 10.34
N ASP A 29 -2.44 -16.32 9.90
CA ASP A 29 -1.12 -15.71 10.08
C ASP A 29 -0.69 -14.85 8.88
N ALA A 30 -1.51 -14.78 7.82
CA ALA A 30 -1.21 -13.95 6.68
C ALA A 30 -1.25 -12.47 7.09
N ARG A 31 -0.24 -11.72 6.66
CA ARG A 31 -0.13 -10.29 6.91
C ARG A 31 -0.92 -9.52 5.84
N ILE A 32 -1.80 -8.63 6.28
CA ILE A 32 -2.73 -7.86 5.44
C ILE A 32 -1.98 -7.15 4.30
N VAL A 33 -0.98 -6.33 4.62
CA VAL A 33 -0.18 -5.64 3.58
C VAL A 33 0.84 -6.58 2.92
N HIS A 34 1.63 -7.29 3.72
CA HIS A 34 2.85 -7.94 3.21
C HIS A 34 2.60 -9.22 2.40
N ASP A 35 1.57 -9.99 2.78
CA ASP A 35 1.28 -11.29 2.15
C ASP A 35 0.04 -11.21 1.24
N LEU A 36 -0.94 -10.38 1.62
CA LEU A 36 -2.20 -10.23 0.88
C LEU A 36 -2.22 -9.00 -0.03
N GLY A 37 -1.39 -7.98 0.23
CA GLY A 37 -1.28 -6.78 -0.60
C GLY A 37 -2.42 -5.79 -0.40
N VAL A 38 -3.21 -5.92 0.66
CA VAL A 38 -4.31 -5.00 0.99
C VAL A 38 -3.72 -3.83 1.76
N ASP A 39 -3.67 -2.66 1.12
CA ASP A 39 -2.99 -1.46 1.60
C ASP A 39 -3.75 -0.21 1.14
N GLY A 40 -3.37 0.99 1.60
CA GLY A 40 -3.92 2.24 1.10
C GLY A 40 -5.45 2.31 1.12
N ASP A 41 -6.05 2.62 -0.02
CA ASP A 41 -7.51 2.76 -0.13
C ASP A 41 -8.24 1.41 0.10
N ASP A 42 -7.66 0.29 -0.33
CA ASP A 42 -8.23 -1.04 -0.10
C ASP A 42 -8.27 -1.36 1.41
N ALA A 43 -7.22 -1.00 2.15
CA ALA A 43 -7.22 -1.14 3.60
C ALA A 43 -8.28 -0.24 4.25
N ALA A 44 -8.45 1.00 3.78
CA ALA A 44 -9.43 1.92 4.34
C ALA A 44 -10.86 1.39 4.19
N GLU A 45 -11.20 0.86 3.02
CA GLU A 45 -12.50 0.23 2.75
C GLU A 45 -12.73 -1.01 3.65
N LEU A 46 -11.70 -1.84 3.85
CA LEU A 46 -11.78 -2.98 4.77
C LEU A 46 -12.17 -2.55 6.19
N PHE A 47 -11.53 -1.50 6.74
CA PHE A 47 -11.84 -1.00 8.08
C PHE A 47 -13.20 -0.34 8.16
N GLU A 48 -13.63 0.36 7.11
CA GLU A 48 -14.96 0.95 7.04
C GLU A 48 -16.06 -0.12 7.09
N GLU A 49 -15.91 -1.20 6.33
CA GLU A 49 -16.87 -2.31 6.35
C GLU A 49 -16.88 -3.07 7.69
N LEU A 50 -15.71 -3.24 8.32
CA LEU A 50 -15.63 -3.79 9.67
C LEU A 50 -16.29 -2.89 10.72
N HIS A 51 -16.11 -1.57 10.62
CA HIS A 51 -16.77 -0.61 11.48
C HIS A 51 -18.29 -0.65 11.28
N LYS A 52 -18.78 -0.63 10.04
CA LYS A 52 -20.22 -0.73 9.73
C LYS A 52 -20.83 -2.02 10.26
N ARG A 53 -20.10 -3.14 10.18
CA ARG A 53 -20.61 -4.46 10.56
C ARG A 53 -20.57 -4.72 12.06
N PHE A 54 -19.50 -4.32 12.75
CA PHE A 54 -19.27 -4.68 14.15
C PHE A 54 -19.24 -3.47 15.11
N GLY A 55 -19.29 -2.25 14.60
CA GLY A 55 -19.16 -1.03 15.40
C GLY A 55 -17.76 -0.84 16.00
N THR A 56 -16.75 -1.55 15.49
CA THR A 56 -15.38 -1.49 16.01
C THR A 56 -14.82 -0.08 15.90
N ASP A 57 -14.31 0.44 17.01
CA ASP A 57 -13.72 1.79 17.08
C ASP A 57 -12.28 1.78 16.55
N PHE A 58 -12.08 2.30 15.33
CA PHE A 58 -10.77 2.46 14.71
C PHE A 58 -10.19 3.88 14.85
N GLY A 59 -10.73 4.75 15.70
CA GLY A 59 -10.27 6.15 15.77
C GLY A 59 -8.77 6.29 16.09
N ALA A 60 -8.20 5.37 16.88
CA ALA A 60 -6.76 5.35 17.15
C ALA A 60 -5.90 4.98 15.92
N LEU A 61 -6.46 4.22 14.96
CA LEU A 61 -5.76 3.84 13.73
C LEU A 61 -5.47 5.06 12.84
N GLU A 62 -6.31 6.10 12.82
CA GLU A 62 -6.08 7.29 12.01
C GLU A 62 -4.74 7.97 12.33
N GLY A 63 -4.41 8.08 13.63
CA GLY A 63 -3.13 8.63 14.09
C GLY A 63 -1.94 7.68 13.90
N GLN A 64 -2.20 6.39 13.68
CA GLN A 64 -1.21 5.33 13.53
C GLN A 64 -1.12 4.80 12.09
N TRP A 65 -1.88 5.36 11.14
CA TRP A 65 -2.06 4.80 9.80
C TRP A 65 -0.73 4.47 9.14
N SER A 66 0.19 5.44 9.15
CA SER A 66 1.51 5.32 8.53
C SER A 66 2.44 4.27 9.16
N GLU A 67 2.06 3.69 10.30
CA GLU A 67 2.79 2.56 10.89
C GLU A 67 2.39 1.23 10.26
N PHE A 68 1.16 1.08 9.77
CA PHE A 68 0.62 -0.19 9.28
C PHE A 68 0.34 -0.20 7.78
N PHE A 69 0.03 0.96 7.22
CA PHE A 69 -0.43 1.13 5.83
C PHE A 69 0.28 2.30 5.15
N ASN A 70 0.44 2.19 3.84
CA ASN A 70 0.78 3.33 3.01
C ASN A 70 -0.44 4.23 2.82
N THR A 71 -0.21 5.50 2.51
CA THR A 71 -1.26 6.40 2.04
C THR A 71 -1.20 6.44 0.53
N ASP A 72 -2.28 6.07 -0.15
CA ASP A 72 -2.33 6.15 -1.60
C ASP A 72 -2.28 7.62 -2.06
N GLY A 73 -1.32 7.89 -2.93
CA GLY A 73 -0.98 9.24 -3.38
C GLY A 73 0.50 9.35 -3.74
N ALA A 74 0.82 10.19 -4.72
CA ALA A 74 2.22 10.48 -5.02
C ALA A 74 2.82 11.16 -3.77
N SER A 75 3.77 10.48 -3.12
CA SER A 75 4.40 11.01 -1.92
C SER A 75 4.93 12.43 -2.20
N PRO A 76 4.78 13.41 -1.30
CA PRO A 76 5.25 14.78 -1.54
C PRO A 76 6.71 14.82 -1.96
N HIS A 77 7.53 13.91 -1.41
CA HIS A 77 8.92 13.70 -1.79
C HIS A 77 9.06 13.12 -3.21
N ALA A 78 8.24 12.14 -3.57
CA ALA A 78 8.22 11.57 -4.92
C ALA A 78 7.80 12.62 -5.97
N ILE A 79 6.87 13.53 -5.66
CA ILE A 79 6.52 14.66 -6.54
C ILE A 79 7.70 15.65 -6.62
N LEU A 80 8.20 16.07 -5.45
CA LEU A 80 9.26 17.08 -5.33
C LEU A 80 10.55 16.66 -6.05
N PHE A 81 10.93 15.39 -5.95
CA PHE A 81 12.15 14.88 -6.59
C PHE A 81 11.88 14.25 -7.96
N GLY A 82 10.68 13.72 -8.20
CA GLY A 82 10.30 13.07 -9.45
C GLY A 82 10.17 14.04 -10.62
N ILE A 83 9.52 15.20 -10.42
CA ILE A 83 9.37 16.21 -11.49
C ILE A 83 10.74 16.75 -11.96
N PRO A 84 11.64 17.19 -11.08
CA PRO A 84 12.99 17.59 -11.48
C PRO A 84 13.78 16.45 -12.13
N ALA A 85 13.65 15.21 -11.65
CA ALA A 85 14.31 14.07 -12.25
C ALA A 85 13.86 13.84 -13.70
N ILE A 86 12.54 13.92 -13.98
CA ILE A 86 12.00 13.82 -15.34
C ILE A 86 12.62 14.89 -16.26
N ILE A 87 12.69 16.13 -15.79
CA ILE A 87 13.26 17.25 -16.56
C ILE A 87 14.74 17.01 -16.84
N ILE A 88 15.52 16.65 -15.81
CA ILE A 88 16.97 16.42 -15.92
C ILE A 88 17.26 15.24 -16.86
N PHE A 89 16.62 14.08 -16.64
CA PHE A 89 16.88 12.89 -17.46
C PHE A 89 16.35 13.05 -18.88
N GLY A 90 15.23 13.75 -19.07
CA GLY A 90 14.74 14.12 -20.40
C GLY A 90 15.73 15.02 -21.15
N ALA A 91 16.29 16.03 -20.48
CA ALA A 91 17.30 16.92 -21.05
C ALA A 91 18.58 16.16 -21.40
N VAL A 92 19.08 15.31 -20.51
CA VAL A 92 20.27 14.48 -20.74
C VAL A 92 20.07 13.53 -21.93
N ALA A 93 18.95 12.81 -21.99
CA ALA A 93 18.63 11.92 -23.10
C ALA A 93 18.51 12.68 -24.44
N GLY A 94 17.92 13.88 -24.40
CA GLY A 94 17.83 14.78 -25.57
C GLY A 94 19.19 15.22 -26.08
N ILE A 95 20.09 15.66 -25.19
CA ILE A 95 21.46 16.07 -25.55
C ILE A 95 22.24 14.89 -26.15
N ILE A 96 22.21 13.71 -25.51
CA ILE A 96 22.90 12.51 -26.00
C ILE A 96 22.38 12.14 -27.40
N SER A 97 21.06 12.11 -27.58
CA SER A 97 20.45 11.79 -28.87
C SER A 97 20.83 12.79 -29.97
N ALA A 98 20.94 14.07 -29.63
CA ALA A 98 21.32 15.12 -30.59
C ALA A 98 22.79 14.98 -31.01
N VAL A 99 23.70 14.72 -30.07
CA VAL A 99 25.14 14.52 -30.35
C VAL A 99 25.36 13.28 -31.22
N TRP A 100 24.66 12.18 -30.93
CA TRP A 100 24.83 10.91 -31.63
C TRP A 100 23.91 10.69 -32.84
N HIS A 101 23.10 11.70 -33.21
CA HIS A 101 22.13 11.64 -34.31
C HIS A 101 21.16 10.45 -34.21
N TRP A 102 20.80 10.05 -32.99
CA TRP A 102 19.89 8.94 -32.78
C TRP A 102 18.45 9.32 -33.15
N PRO A 103 17.66 8.36 -33.66
CA PRO A 103 16.25 8.59 -33.91
C PRO A 103 15.52 8.93 -32.61
N LYS A 104 14.53 9.82 -32.70
CA LYS A 104 13.76 10.33 -31.54
C LYS A 104 13.16 9.22 -30.66
N LEU A 105 12.81 8.08 -31.28
CA LEU A 105 12.32 6.91 -30.55
C LEU A 105 13.35 6.37 -29.55
N VAL A 106 14.64 6.36 -29.89
CA VAL A 106 15.71 5.90 -29.00
C VAL A 106 15.87 6.85 -27.81
N ALA A 107 15.73 8.16 -28.03
CA ALA A 107 15.77 9.15 -26.95
C ALA A 107 14.62 8.97 -25.94
N VAL A 108 13.40 8.72 -26.45
CA VAL A 108 12.23 8.47 -25.60
C VAL A 108 12.39 7.18 -24.80
N LEU A 109 12.85 6.10 -25.44
CA LEU A 109 13.10 4.83 -24.75
C LEU A 109 14.18 4.97 -23.68
N LEU A 110 15.25 5.72 -23.95
CA LEU A 110 16.31 5.99 -22.98
C LEU A 110 15.79 6.82 -21.79
N ALA A 111 14.99 7.86 -22.04
CA ALA A 111 14.39 8.66 -20.98
C ALA A 111 13.45 7.85 -20.09
N LEU A 112 12.61 6.99 -20.68
CA LEU A 112 11.74 6.08 -19.93
C LEU A 112 12.55 5.07 -19.12
N LEU A 113 13.62 4.52 -19.68
CA LEU A 113 14.51 3.59 -18.97
C LEU A 113 15.17 4.28 -17.76
N LEU A 114 15.73 5.48 -17.95
CA LEU A 114 16.34 6.25 -16.88
C LEU A 114 15.32 6.59 -15.78
N LEU A 115 14.10 6.94 -16.17
CA LEU A 115 13.02 7.23 -15.22
C LEU A 115 12.64 6.00 -14.40
N VAL A 116 12.50 4.82 -15.02
CA VAL A 116 12.17 3.56 -14.33
C VAL A 116 13.30 3.09 -13.40
N VAL A 117 14.56 3.22 -13.83
CA VAL A 117 15.71 2.86 -13.00
C VAL A 117 15.82 3.80 -11.81
N ASN A 118 15.68 5.12 -12.05
CA ASN A 118 15.76 6.12 -10.99
C ASN A 118 14.59 5.99 -10.01
N SER A 119 13.36 5.74 -10.49
CA SER A 119 12.19 5.57 -9.62
C SER A 119 12.36 4.36 -8.70
N ARG A 120 12.93 3.25 -9.20
CA ARG A 120 13.24 2.06 -8.38
C ARG A 120 14.36 2.29 -7.36
N LEU A 121 15.35 3.11 -7.71
CA LEU A 121 16.41 3.49 -6.76
C LEU A 121 15.85 4.40 -5.66
N LEU A 122 15.05 5.40 -6.05
CA LEU A 122 14.40 6.32 -5.12
C LEU A 122 13.43 5.58 -4.19
N SER A 123 12.62 4.67 -4.74
CA SER A 123 11.66 3.89 -3.94
C SER A 123 12.35 3.01 -2.91
N ARG A 124 13.56 2.51 -3.19
CA ARG A 124 14.37 1.76 -2.22
C ARG A 124 14.90 2.64 -1.09
N TRP A 125 15.21 3.90 -1.36
CA TRP A 125 15.70 4.84 -0.34
C TRP A 125 14.59 5.40 0.55
N PHE A 126 13.37 5.47 0.04
CA PHE A 126 12.21 5.99 0.79
C PHE A 126 11.24 4.89 1.24
N ALA A 127 11.58 3.62 1.04
CA ALA A 127 10.79 2.50 1.54
C ALA A 127 10.74 2.56 3.06
N ARG A 128 9.54 2.67 3.61
CA ARG A 128 9.30 2.53 5.05
C ARG A 128 8.97 1.08 5.35
N GLU A 129 9.50 0.58 6.46
CA GLU A 129 9.07 -0.71 6.99
C GLU A 129 7.75 -0.53 7.71
N LEU A 130 6.69 -1.12 7.16
CA LEU A 130 5.38 -1.15 7.80
C LEU A 130 5.32 -2.25 8.85
N ARG A 131 4.66 -1.99 9.96
CA ARG A 131 4.36 -2.99 10.97
C ARG A 131 3.40 -4.04 10.39
N PRO A 132 3.66 -5.33 10.62
CA PRO A 132 2.77 -6.38 10.16
C PRO A 132 1.48 -6.39 11.00
N LEU A 133 0.34 -6.38 10.32
CA LEU A 133 -0.98 -6.72 10.87
C LEU A 133 -1.42 -8.06 10.27
N THR A 134 -1.74 -9.05 11.10
CA THR A 134 -2.23 -10.36 10.61
C THR A 134 -3.75 -10.41 10.54
N VAL A 135 -4.28 -11.33 9.72
CA VAL A 135 -5.72 -11.62 9.67
C VAL A 135 -6.28 -11.97 11.05
N ARG A 136 -5.54 -12.77 11.84
CA ARG A 136 -5.92 -13.12 13.21
C ARG A 136 -5.96 -11.90 14.12
N GLY A 137 -4.93 -11.06 14.12
CA GLY A 137 -4.91 -9.92 15.00
C GLY A 137 -5.96 -8.87 14.63
N LEU A 138 -6.23 -8.69 13.33
CA LEU A 138 -7.37 -7.87 12.90
C LEU A 138 -8.70 -8.43 13.43
N ALA A 139 -8.92 -9.75 13.34
CA ALA A 139 -10.12 -10.37 13.89
C ALA A 139 -10.23 -10.21 15.41
N GLN A 140 -9.11 -10.29 16.15
CA GLN A 140 -9.07 -10.06 17.60
C GLN A 140 -9.37 -8.59 17.96
N ILE A 141 -8.92 -7.63 17.15
CA ILE A 141 -9.22 -6.21 17.34
C ILE A 141 -10.71 -5.95 17.13
N VAL A 142 -11.29 -6.57 16.10
CA VAL A 142 -12.74 -6.49 15.84
C VAL A 142 -13.52 -7.10 16.99
N GLU A 143 -13.09 -8.26 17.50
CA GLU A 143 -13.70 -8.92 18.66
C GLU A 143 -13.59 -8.07 19.94
N ALA A 144 -12.46 -7.39 20.16
CA ALA A 144 -12.26 -6.45 21.26
C ALA A 144 -13.08 -5.15 21.09
N GLY A 145 -13.58 -4.87 19.89
CA GLY A 145 -14.41 -3.71 19.58
C GLY A 145 -13.65 -2.39 19.48
N ARG A 146 -12.32 -2.38 19.57
CA ARG A 146 -11.51 -1.16 19.50
C ARG A 146 -10.06 -1.42 19.06
N TRP A 147 -9.53 -0.53 18.24
CA TRP A 147 -8.11 -0.47 17.88
C TRP A 147 -7.21 -0.09 19.08
N PRO A 148 -6.10 -0.83 19.32
CA PRO A 148 -5.18 -0.51 20.42
C PRO A 148 -4.58 0.89 20.33
N ALA A 149 -4.58 1.62 21.46
CA ALA A 149 -3.95 2.95 21.53
C ALA A 149 -2.42 2.91 21.42
N ASP A 150 -1.81 1.77 21.76
CA ASP A 150 -0.38 1.52 21.59
C ASP A 150 -0.17 0.60 20.35
N PRO A 151 0.53 1.08 19.31
CA PRO A 151 0.77 0.31 18.10
C PRO A 151 1.65 -0.93 18.33
N GLY A 152 2.37 -1.01 19.46
CA GLY A 152 3.12 -2.21 19.87
C GLY A 152 2.24 -3.42 20.19
N ASN A 153 0.95 -3.20 20.47
CA ASN A 153 0.00 -4.26 20.82
C ASN A 153 -0.78 -4.80 19.62
N VAL A 154 -0.53 -4.26 18.42
CA VAL A 154 -1.13 -4.74 17.17
C VAL A 154 -0.23 -5.82 16.57
N ARG A 155 -0.82 -6.97 16.21
CA ARG A 155 -0.11 -8.11 15.60
C ARG A 155 -0.90 -8.71 14.45
#